data_AF-A0A7Z9DWT7-F1
#
_entry.id   AF-A0A7Z9DWT7-F1
#
_cell.length_a   1.000
_cell.length_b   1.000
_cell.length_c   1.000
_cell.angle_alpha   90.00
_cell.angle_beta   90.00
_cell.angle_gamma   90.00
#
_symmetry.space_group_name_H-M   'P 1'
#
loop_
_entity.id
_entity.type
_entity.pdbx_description
1 polymer ?
#
loop_
_entity_poly.entity_id
_entity_poly.type
_entity_poly.pdbx_seq_one_letter_code
_entity_poly.pdbx_strand_id
1 'polypeptide(L)'
;MFAYLSEVNGTNQQAEDSQSALDKFMSILPHFLRSLLLAITFSFIAPLLLIAVGLITFVLMSHLPVIQNLGALGCNQMLKFLATFGNGHPLQGCLVIALTCSLVGGLFDTYACCQNLRSN
;
A
#
# COMPACT_ATOMS: atom_id res chain seq x y z
N MET A 1 42.66 -22.56 32.02
CA MET A 1 42.69 -23.00 30.61
C MET A 1 41.31 -23.44 30.13
N PHE A 2 40.70 -24.48 30.72
CA PHE A 2 39.40 -25.02 30.27
C PHE A 2 38.22 -24.02 30.39
N ALA A 3 38.15 -23.26 31.49
CA ALA A 3 37.14 -22.20 31.67
C ALA A 3 37.27 -21.08 30.62
N TYR A 4 38.51 -20.74 30.24
CA TYR A 4 38.80 -19.70 29.25
C TYR A 4 38.38 -20.14 27.84
N LEU A 5 38.61 -21.41 27.48
CA LEU A 5 38.13 -21.96 26.20
C LEU A 5 36.61 -22.08 26.15
N SER A 6 35.96 -22.41 27.27
CA SER A 6 34.49 -22.46 27.33
C SER A 6 33.86 -21.08 27.17
N GLU A 7 34.44 -20.04 27.77
CA GLU A 7 33.95 -18.66 27.67
C GLU A 7 34.19 -18.08 26.27
N VAL A 8 35.37 -18.33 25.68
CA VAL A 8 35.67 -17.94 24.30
C VAL A 8 34.74 -18.65 23.30
N ASN A 9 34.45 -19.95 23.49
CA ASN A 9 33.53 -20.67 22.59
C ASN A 9 32.09 -20.12 22.68
N GLY A 10 31.62 -19.75 23.89
CA GLY A 10 30.32 -19.09 24.08
C GLY A 10 30.24 -17.73 23.38
N THR A 11 31.31 -16.93 23.42
CA THR A 11 31.33 -15.63 22.72
C THR A 11 31.32 -15.74 21.20
N ASN A 12 32.03 -16.73 20.63
CA ASN A 12 32.04 -16.95 19.18
C ASN A 12 30.68 -17.45 18.67
N GLN A 13 30.04 -18.37 19.41
CA GLN A 13 28.72 -18.89 19.05
C GLN A 13 27.64 -17.78 19.06
N GLN A 14 27.69 -16.86 20.04
CA GLN A 14 26.73 -15.77 20.14
C GLN A 14 26.95 -14.68 19.07
N ALA A 15 28.20 -14.47 18.65
CA ALA A 15 28.52 -13.60 17.53
C ALA A 15 28.02 -14.19 16.21
N GLU A 16 28.26 -15.47 15.94
CA GLU A 16 27.77 -16.15 14.73
C GLU A 16 26.24 -16.18 14.65
N ASP A 17 25.53 -16.39 15.75
CA ASP A 17 24.06 -16.40 15.77
C ASP A 17 23.47 -15.01 15.48
N SER A 18 24.06 -13.96 16.07
CA SER A 18 23.70 -12.56 15.80
C SER A 18 23.97 -12.17 14.35
N GLN A 19 25.08 -12.65 13.77
CA GLN A 19 25.44 -12.41 12.37
C GLN A 19 24.50 -13.16 11.41
N SER A 20 24.15 -14.42 11.71
CA SER A 20 23.18 -15.21 10.95
C SER A 20 21.79 -14.57 10.95
N ALA A 21 21.36 -14.01 12.08
CA ALA A 21 20.09 -13.29 12.20
C ALA A 21 20.09 -12.00 11.36
N LEU A 22 21.21 -11.27 11.37
CA LEU A 22 21.37 -10.03 10.61
C LEU A 22 21.41 -10.28 9.09
N ASP A 23 22.07 -11.37 8.66
CA ASP A 23 22.11 -11.78 7.25
C ASP A 23 20.73 -12.23 6.74
N LYS A 24 19.98 -12.97 7.55
CA LYS A 24 18.58 -13.34 7.23
C LYS A 24 17.69 -12.10 7.11
N PHE A 25 17.87 -11.13 8.00
CA PHE A 25 17.14 -9.85 7.94
C PHE A 25 17.47 -9.04 6.69
N MET A 26 18.75 -8.95 6.30
CA MET A 26 19.19 -8.26 5.08
C MET A 26 18.59 -8.88 3.80
N SER A 27 18.35 -10.20 3.79
CA SER A 27 17.76 -10.91 2.65
C SER A 27 16.23 -10.80 2.56
N ILE A 28 15.53 -10.79 3.71
CA ILE A 28 14.05 -10.76 3.75
C ILE A 28 13.47 -9.37 3.43
N LEU A 29 14.17 -8.31 3.84
CA LEU A 29 13.72 -6.92 3.74
C LEU A 29 13.49 -6.44 2.29
N PRO A 30 14.38 -6.69 1.30
CA PRO A 30 14.13 -6.30 -0.08
C PRO A 30 12.97 -7.07 -0.73
N HIS A 31 12.76 -8.34 -0.37
CA HIS A 31 11.62 -9.12 -0.86
C HIS A 31 10.30 -8.56 -0.32
N PHE A 32 10.30 -8.18 0.97
CA PHE A 32 9.17 -7.53 1.61
C PHE A 32 8.87 -6.15 1.01
N LEU A 33 9.86 -5.27 0.87
CA LEU A 33 9.68 -3.97 0.24
C LEU A 33 9.17 -4.07 -1.20
N ARG A 34 9.59 -5.10 -1.95
CA ARG A 34 9.07 -5.34 -3.30
C ARG A 34 7.59 -5.69 -3.28
N SER A 35 7.16 -6.62 -2.42
CA SER A 35 5.74 -6.96 -2.26
C SER A 35 4.92 -5.76 -1.80
N LEU A 36 5.43 -5.04 -0.80
CA LEU A 36 4.82 -3.84 -0.25
C LEU A 36 4.66 -2.75 -1.31
N LEU A 37 5.69 -2.50 -2.11
CA LEU A 37 5.64 -1.51 -3.19
C LEU A 37 4.61 -1.89 -4.24
N LEU A 38 4.54 -3.16 -4.63
CA LEU A 38 3.52 -3.68 -5.56
C LEU A 38 2.11 -3.52 -4.97
N ALA A 39 1.92 -3.85 -3.70
CA ALA A 39 0.65 -3.72 -3.01
C ALA A 39 0.21 -2.25 -2.87
N ILE A 40 1.12 -1.37 -2.45
CA ILE A 40 0.91 0.08 -2.39
C ILE A 40 0.55 0.63 -3.77
N THR A 41 1.32 0.30 -4.80
CA THR A 41 1.11 0.81 -6.16
C THR A 41 -0.23 0.32 -6.72
N PHE A 42 -0.56 -0.96 -6.56
CA PHE A 42 -1.83 -1.52 -7.01
C PHE A 42 -3.02 -0.91 -6.23
N SER A 43 -2.90 -0.78 -4.91
CA SER A 43 -3.93 -0.19 -4.06
C SER A 43 -4.08 1.31 -4.24
N PHE A 44 -3.04 2.02 -4.68
CA PHE A 44 -3.10 3.42 -5.09
C PHE A 44 -3.79 3.58 -6.46
N ILE A 45 -3.50 2.69 -7.40
CA ILE A 45 -4.10 2.70 -8.74
C ILE A 45 -5.59 2.35 -8.69
N ALA A 46 -6.00 1.40 -7.86
CA ALA A 46 -7.40 0.96 -7.77
C ALA A 46 -8.44 2.09 -7.56
N PRO A 47 -8.34 2.95 -6.53
CA PRO A 47 -9.26 4.07 -6.34
C PRO A 47 -9.11 5.13 -7.43
N LEU A 48 -7.90 5.34 -7.95
CA LEU A 48 -7.65 6.28 -9.06
C LEU A 48 -8.36 5.82 -10.34
N LEU A 49 -8.28 4.52 -10.64
CA LEU A 49 -8.93 3.87 -11.77
C LEU A 49 -10.45 3.90 -11.60
N LEU A 50 -10.97 3.63 -10.40
CA LEU A 50 -12.40 3.71 -10.11
C LEU A 50 -12.92 5.14 -10.35
N ILE A 51 -12.22 6.15 -9.86
CA ILE A 51 -12.58 7.56 -10.07
C ILE A 51 -12.54 7.91 -11.56
N ALA A 52 -11.47 7.52 -12.27
CA ALA A 52 -11.31 7.79 -13.70
C ALA A 52 -12.41 7.10 -14.53
N VAL A 53 -12.65 5.82 -14.31
CA VAL A 53 -13.71 5.05 -14.99
C VAL A 53 -15.07 5.65 -14.69
N GLY A 54 -15.37 5.99 -13.44
CA GLY A 54 -16.64 6.63 -13.07
C GLY A 54 -16.86 7.94 -13.83
N LEU A 55 -15.85 8.82 -13.88
CA LEU A 55 -15.91 10.07 -14.63
C LEU A 55 -16.08 9.84 -16.14
N ILE A 56 -15.31 8.92 -16.73
CA ILE A 56 -15.44 8.57 -18.17
C ILE A 56 -16.84 8.06 -18.47
N THR A 57 -17.40 7.21 -17.61
CA THR A 57 -18.75 6.65 -17.80
C THR A 57 -19.81 7.75 -17.73
N PHE A 58 -19.68 8.70 -16.79
CA PHE A 58 -20.58 9.85 -16.68
C PHE A 58 -20.46 10.81 -17.87
N VAL A 59 -19.25 11.05 -18.38
CA VAL A 59 -19.02 11.85 -19.60
C VAL A 59 -19.60 11.16 -20.84
N LEU A 60 -19.42 9.84 -20.95
CA LEU A 60 -19.96 9.06 -22.06
C LEU A 60 -21.49 9.04 -22.03
N MET A 61 -22.10 8.91 -20.84
CA MET A 61 -23.54 9.07 -20.65
C MET A 61 -24.01 10.50 -20.98
N SER A 62 -23.20 11.51 -20.69
CA SER A 62 -23.51 12.91 -21.01
C SER A 62 -23.61 13.19 -22.51
N HIS A 63 -23.00 12.36 -23.36
CA HIS A 63 -23.10 12.48 -24.82
C HIS A 63 -24.46 12.02 -25.37
N LEU A 64 -25.25 11.28 -24.59
CA LEU A 64 -26.60 10.89 -25.00
C LEU A 64 -27.62 11.95 -24.54
N PRO A 65 -28.37 12.60 -25.45
CA PRO A 65 -29.30 13.68 -25.11
C PRO A 65 -30.42 13.25 -24.15
N VAL A 66 -30.68 11.94 -24.03
CA VAL A 66 -31.69 11.35 -23.13
C VAL A 66 -31.23 11.35 -21.66
N ILE A 67 -29.93 11.18 -21.40
CA ILE A 67 -29.36 11.01 -20.05
C ILE A 67 -28.31 12.07 -19.70
N GLN A 68 -28.20 13.13 -20.51
CA GLN A 68 -27.29 14.26 -20.31
C GLN A 68 -27.33 14.86 -18.89
N ASN A 69 -28.53 15.04 -18.34
CA ASN A 69 -28.70 15.62 -17.01
C ASN A 69 -28.21 14.68 -15.90
N LEU A 70 -28.44 13.36 -16.05
CA LEU A 70 -27.92 12.35 -15.12
C LEU A 70 -26.39 12.28 -15.21
N GLY A 71 -25.85 12.34 -16.44
CA GLY A 71 -24.43 12.49 -16.75
C GLY A 71 -23.77 13.61 -15.96
N ALA A 72 -24.27 14.83 -16.16
CA ALA A 72 -23.75 16.06 -15.56
C ALA A 72 -23.96 16.11 -14.04
N LEU A 73 -25.09 15.60 -13.53
CA LEU A 73 -25.38 15.57 -12.09
C LEU A 73 -24.40 14.65 -11.36
N GLY A 74 -24.17 13.44 -11.90
CA GLY A 74 -23.24 12.50 -11.28
C GLY A 74 -21.79 12.95 -11.35
N CYS A 75 -21.37 13.55 -12.47
CA CYS A 75 -20.04 14.17 -12.57
C CYS A 75 -19.84 15.25 -11.49
N ASN A 76 -20.82 16.14 -11.32
CA ASN A 76 -20.78 17.17 -10.27
C ASN A 76 -20.79 16.55 -8.87
N GLN A 77 -21.58 15.51 -8.63
CA GLN A 77 -21.65 14.82 -7.34
C GLN A 77 -20.29 14.19 -6.98
N MET A 78 -19.65 13.56 -7.95
CA MET A 78 -18.36 12.89 -7.80
C MET A 78 -17.23 13.91 -7.55
N LEU A 79 -17.23 15.03 -8.28
CA LEU A 79 -16.33 16.16 -8.03
C LEU A 79 -16.56 16.80 -6.66
N LYS A 80 -17.82 16.96 -6.24
CA LYS A 80 -18.15 17.47 -4.89
C LYS A 80 -17.65 16.53 -3.80
N PHE A 81 -17.84 15.23 -3.98
CA PHE A 81 -17.35 14.22 -3.05
C PHE A 81 -15.83 14.33 -2.89
N LEU A 82 -15.08 14.36 -4.00
CA LEU A 82 -13.63 14.60 -3.99
C LEU A 82 -13.27 15.94 -3.35
N ALA A 83 -14.00 17.02 -3.65
CA ALA A 83 -13.74 18.34 -3.06
C ALA A 83 -13.97 18.35 -1.53
N THR A 84 -14.92 17.57 -1.00
CA THR A 84 -15.14 17.42 0.44
C THR A 84 -13.91 16.86 1.14
N PHE A 85 -13.23 15.87 0.54
CA PHE A 85 -11.98 15.32 1.08
C PHE A 85 -10.76 16.20 0.81
N GLY A 86 -10.81 17.01 -0.25
CA GLY A 86 -9.70 17.82 -0.74
C GLY A 86 -9.73 19.29 -0.38
N ASN A 87 -10.51 19.70 0.63
CA ASN A 87 -10.64 21.10 1.06
C ASN A 87 -11.03 22.04 -0.10
N GLY A 88 -12.01 21.63 -0.90
CA GLY A 88 -12.49 22.35 -2.08
C GLY A 88 -11.79 21.99 -3.39
N HIS A 89 -10.63 21.33 -3.35
CA HIS A 89 -9.91 20.91 -4.54
C HIS A 89 -10.11 19.41 -4.82
N PRO A 90 -10.80 19.01 -5.91
CA PRO A 90 -11.11 17.61 -6.16
C PRO A 90 -9.85 16.75 -6.37
N LEU A 91 -8.79 17.31 -6.96
CA LEU A 91 -7.50 16.63 -7.12
C LEU A 91 -6.87 16.27 -5.77
N GLN A 92 -6.99 17.14 -4.78
CA GLN A 92 -6.48 16.88 -3.44
C GLN A 92 -7.26 15.75 -2.76
N GLY A 93 -8.59 15.71 -2.92
CA GLY A 93 -9.40 14.60 -2.40
C GLY A 93 -9.07 13.27 -3.06
N CYS A 94 -8.80 13.29 -4.36
CA CYS A 94 -8.34 12.11 -5.10
C CYS A 94 -7.04 11.56 -4.51
N LEU A 95 -6.06 12.46 -4.25
CA LEU A 95 -4.79 12.11 -3.61
C LEU A 95 -4.99 11.55 -2.21
N VAL A 96 -5.85 12.16 -1.39
CA VAL A 96 -6.14 11.68 -0.03
C VAL A 96 -6.71 10.27 -0.07
N ILE A 97 -7.71 10.00 -0.92
CA ILE A 97 -8.31 8.67 -1.04
C ILE A 97 -7.26 7.66 -1.50
N ALA A 98 -6.49 7.98 -2.54
CA ALA A 98 -5.45 7.10 -3.06
C ALA A 98 -4.36 6.80 -2.01
N LEU A 99 -3.95 7.81 -1.22
CA LEU A 99 -3.02 7.63 -0.11
C LEU A 99 -3.58 6.75 1.01
N THR A 100 -4.85 6.94 1.39
CA THR A 100 -5.49 6.10 2.42
C THR A 100 -5.61 4.64 1.99
N CYS A 101 -6.01 4.37 0.73
CA CYS A 101 -6.02 3.02 0.19
C CYS A 101 -4.61 2.42 0.13
N SER A 102 -3.63 3.18 -0.38
CA SER A 102 -2.24 2.76 -0.40
C SER A 102 -1.72 2.38 0.99
N LEU A 103 -2.04 3.16 2.02
CA LEU A 103 -1.66 2.87 3.39
C LEU A 103 -2.29 1.56 3.88
N VAL A 104 -3.60 1.38 3.67
CA VAL A 104 -4.30 0.13 4.00
C VAL A 104 -3.71 -1.07 3.27
N GLY A 105 -3.43 -0.94 1.97
CA GLY A 105 -2.80 -2.00 1.17
C GLY A 105 -1.40 -2.36 1.67
N GLY A 106 -0.59 -1.37 2.04
CA GLY A 106 0.71 -1.57 2.67
C GLY A 106 0.61 -2.27 4.03
N LEU A 107 -0.34 -1.87 4.90
CA LEU A 107 -0.58 -2.56 6.16
C LEU A 107 -1.01 -4.02 5.95
N PHE A 108 -1.83 -4.27 4.93
CA PHE A 108 -2.31 -5.62 4.64
C PHE A 108 -1.18 -6.54 4.14
N ASP A 109 -0.32 -6.06 3.25
CA ASP A 109 0.87 -6.79 2.78
C ASP A 109 1.87 -7.02 3.92
N THR A 110 2.04 -6.02 4.80
CA THR A 110 2.82 -6.15 6.05
C THR A 110 2.28 -7.27 6.93
N TYR A 111 0.97 -7.26 7.18
CA TYR A 111 0.31 -8.27 8.00
C TYR A 111 0.46 -9.67 7.41
N ALA A 112 0.26 -9.81 6.09
CA ALA A 112 0.41 -11.08 5.39
C ALA A 112 1.84 -11.64 5.50
N CYS A 113 2.86 -10.79 5.37
CA CYS A 113 4.26 -11.19 5.56
C CYS A 113 4.52 -11.68 7.00
N CYS A 114 4.10 -10.91 8.01
CA CYS A 114 4.26 -11.29 9.41
C CYS A 114 3.53 -12.59 9.75
N GLN A 115 2.34 -12.82 9.18
CA GLN A 115 1.59 -14.05 9.37
C GLN A 115 2.30 -15.25 8.74
N ASN A 116 2.86 -15.08 7.53
CA ASN A 116 3.62 -16.13 6.85
C ASN A 116 4.90 -16.52 7.62
N LEU A 117 5.58 -15.54 8.23
CA LEU A 117 6.72 -15.81 9.11
C LEU A 117 6.32 -16.55 10.39
N ARG A 118 5.16 -16.25 10.98
CA ARG A 118 4.70 -16.92 12.20
C ARG A 118 4.21 -18.35 11.96
N SER A 119 3.79 -18.67 10.73
CA SER A 119 3.31 -20.02 10.38
C SER A 119 4.43 -21.02 10.08
N ASN A 120 5.69 -20.57 10.01
CA ASN A 120 6.87 -21.36 9.65
C ASN A 120 7.82 -21.44 10.84
#